data_AF-A0A1G3USG6-F1
#
_entry.id   AF-A0A1G3USG6-F1
#
_cell.length_a   1.000
_cell.length_b   1.000
_cell.length_c   1.000
_cell.angle_alpha   90.00
_cell.angle_beta   90.00
_cell.angle_gamma   90.00
#
_symmetry.space_group_name_H-M   'P 1'
#
loop_
_entity.id
_entity.type
_entity.pdbx_description
1 polymer ?
#
loop_
_entity_poly.entity_id
_entity_poly.type
_entity_poly.pdbx_seq_one_letter_code
_entity_poly.pdbx_strand_id
1 'polypeptide(L)'
;MKRSLYALLFGLGLAAAFLTAAGRVQATLGESEDSVASDETALAAARLSTTAHNGYRVRELQTDSVAVREYVTPAGVIFAIAWNGLIHPDLTPLLGSYNDEYQTALRHTPREPGRRRLHIQTNQVVVEKWGHMRNLQGRAYAPALIPPGVSVDEIK
;
A
#
# COMPACT_ATOMS: atom_id res chain seq x y z
N MET A 1 32.50 -36.00 56.30
CA MET A 1 33.45 -35.76 55.19
C MET A 1 32.66 -35.20 54.00
N LYS A 2 33.08 -34.01 53.51
CA LYS A 2 32.85 -33.42 52.15
C LYS A 2 31.38 -33.12 51.76
N ARG A 3 30.82 -31.90 51.94
CA ARG A 3 31.02 -30.58 51.27
C ARG A 3 30.50 -30.48 49.81
N SER A 4 29.48 -29.62 49.67
CA SER A 4 29.34 -28.51 48.71
C SER A 4 28.52 -28.67 47.41
N LEU A 5 27.49 -27.82 47.36
CA LEU A 5 26.95 -27.02 46.25
C LEU A 5 27.35 -27.35 44.80
N TYR A 6 26.35 -27.69 44.00
CA TYR A 6 26.17 -27.32 42.59
C TYR A 6 24.66 -27.27 42.33
N ALA A 7 24.06 -26.42 41.52
CA ALA A 7 24.39 -25.15 40.91
C ALA A 7 23.03 -24.65 40.38
N LEU A 8 22.77 -23.35 40.55
CA LEU A 8 21.73 -22.60 39.86
C LEU A 8 21.62 -23.02 38.39
N LEU A 9 20.40 -23.18 37.86
CA LEU A 9 19.98 -22.87 36.49
C LEU A 9 18.53 -23.37 36.27
N PHE A 10 17.53 -22.54 36.59
CA PHE A 10 16.18 -22.67 36.04
C PHE A 10 15.76 -21.33 35.44
N GLY A 11 16.38 -21.02 34.30
CA GLY A 11 15.92 -19.97 33.40
C GLY A 11 15.30 -20.63 32.19
N LEU A 12 14.04 -21.07 32.27
CA LEU A 12 13.30 -21.47 31.08
C LEU A 12 12.66 -20.22 30.49
N GLY A 13 13.40 -19.59 29.59
CA GLY A 13 12.98 -18.41 28.86
C GLY A 13 11.70 -18.67 28.07
N LEU A 14 10.79 -17.71 28.17
CA LEU A 14 9.57 -17.58 27.41
C LEU A 14 9.92 -17.43 25.92
N ALA A 15 9.98 -18.53 25.18
CA ALA A 15 10.11 -18.47 23.72
C ALA A 15 8.74 -18.17 23.12
N ALA A 16 8.38 -16.88 23.11
CA ALA A 16 7.30 -16.36 22.28
C ALA A 16 7.74 -16.53 20.81
N ALA A 17 7.37 -17.65 20.21
CA ALA A 17 7.41 -17.82 18.76
C ALA A 17 6.37 -16.87 18.16
N PHE A 18 6.78 -15.64 17.86
CA PHE A 18 6.05 -14.79 16.92
C PHE A 18 6.01 -15.55 15.60
N LEU A 19 4.85 -16.12 15.27
CA LEU A 19 4.55 -16.51 13.91
C LEU A 19 4.59 -15.23 13.07
N THR A 20 5.71 -14.99 12.40
CA THR A 20 5.78 -14.03 11.30
C THR A 20 4.95 -14.63 10.17
N ALA A 21 3.65 -14.32 10.17
CA ALA A 21 2.85 -14.43 8.97
C ALA A 21 3.49 -13.48 7.95
N ALA A 22 4.27 -14.05 7.02
CA ALA A 22 4.64 -13.37 5.79
C ALA A 22 3.35 -13.16 4.98
N GLY A 23 2.57 -12.17 5.40
CA GLY A 23 1.45 -11.67 4.62
C GLY A 23 1.99 -11.15 3.29
N ARG A 24 1.21 -11.28 2.23
CA ARG A 24 1.51 -10.58 0.99
C ARG A 24 1.33 -9.09 1.26
N VAL A 25 2.42 -8.38 1.57
CA VAL A 25 2.36 -6.97 1.96
C VAL A 25 2.47 -6.12 0.70
N GLN A 26 1.33 -6.02 0.01
CA GLN A 26 1.16 -5.08 -1.07
C GLN A 26 1.56 -3.67 -0.61
N ALA A 27 2.21 -2.92 -1.50
CA ALA A 27 2.54 -1.53 -1.27
C ALA A 27 1.40 -0.74 -0.63
N THR A 28 1.70 -0.21 0.54
CA THR A 28 0.72 0.44 1.39
C THR A 28 0.98 1.94 1.38
N LEU A 29 -0.05 2.71 1.06
CA LEU A 29 -0.01 4.17 1.11
C LEU A 29 0.44 4.63 2.50
N GLY A 30 1.43 5.53 2.55
CA GLY A 30 2.01 6.07 3.78
C GLY A 30 3.14 5.24 4.39
N GLU A 31 3.39 4.03 3.90
CA GLU A 31 4.47 3.17 4.39
C GLU A 31 5.76 3.33 3.57
N SER A 32 6.87 2.82 4.12
CA SER A 32 8.15 2.74 3.42
C SER A 32 8.10 1.67 2.32
N GLU A 33 8.77 1.91 1.20
CA GLU A 33 8.97 0.87 0.17
C GLU A 33 9.79 -0.33 0.68
N ASP A 34 10.64 -0.13 1.69
CA ASP A 34 11.55 -1.17 2.19
C ASP A 34 10.81 -2.20 3.03
N SER A 35 9.72 -1.81 3.71
CA SER A 35 8.81 -2.75 4.39
C SER A 35 7.96 -3.55 3.39
N VAL A 36 7.91 -3.10 2.14
CA VAL A 36 7.17 -3.68 1.02
C VAL A 36 8.07 -4.56 0.14
N ALA A 37 9.40 -4.44 0.25
CA ALA A 37 10.39 -5.16 -0.58
C ALA A 37 10.36 -6.71 -0.48
N SER A 38 9.51 -7.30 0.37
CA SER A 38 9.16 -8.74 0.30
C SER A 38 8.19 -9.09 -0.84
N ASP A 39 7.69 -8.09 -1.58
CA ASP A 39 6.69 -8.24 -2.64
C ASP A 39 7.16 -9.04 -3.86
N GLU A 40 8.45 -9.00 -4.21
CA GLU A 40 8.98 -9.69 -5.40
C GLU A 40 8.84 -11.21 -5.32
N THR A 41 8.83 -11.77 -4.10
CA THR A 41 8.64 -13.20 -3.87
C THR A 41 7.17 -13.58 -3.69
N ALA A 42 6.31 -12.62 -3.35
CA ALA A 42 4.92 -12.87 -2.96
C ALA A 42 3.92 -12.60 -4.08
N LEU A 43 4.19 -11.63 -4.94
CA LEU A 43 3.40 -11.32 -6.10
C LEU A 43 4.09 -11.97 -7.30
N ALA A 44 3.42 -12.87 -8.01
CA ALA A 44 3.83 -13.27 -9.37
C ALA A 44 3.68 -12.09 -10.36
N ALA A 45 3.98 -10.86 -9.94
CA ALA A 45 3.99 -9.67 -10.76
C ALA A 45 5.21 -9.76 -11.67
N ALA A 46 4.93 -9.96 -12.95
CA ALA A 46 5.93 -10.42 -13.91
C ALA A 46 6.97 -9.35 -14.29
N ARG A 47 6.74 -8.07 -13.97
CA ARG A 47 7.63 -6.94 -14.30
C ARG A 47 7.49 -5.81 -13.30
N LEU A 48 8.59 -5.47 -12.64
CA LEU A 48 8.77 -4.24 -11.88
C LEU A 48 9.63 -3.29 -12.73
N SER A 49 9.16 -2.07 -12.97
CA SER A 49 9.97 -1.00 -13.56
C SER A 49 9.95 0.24 -12.68
N THR A 50 11.11 0.88 -12.53
CA THR A 50 11.25 2.10 -11.74
C THR A 50 11.68 3.26 -12.63
N THR A 51 10.95 4.36 -12.59
CA THR A 51 11.26 5.59 -13.32
C THR A 51 11.48 6.74 -12.35
N ALA A 52 12.58 7.47 -12.49
CA ALA A 52 12.88 8.63 -11.66
C ALA A 52 12.19 9.89 -12.23
N HIS A 53 11.63 10.70 -11.34
CA HIS A 53 11.04 12.01 -11.62
C HIS A 53 11.70 13.07 -10.73
N ASN A 54 11.39 14.35 -10.98
CA ASN A 54 11.82 15.40 -10.08
C ASN A 54 10.98 15.33 -8.79
N GLY A 55 11.62 15.07 -7.64
CA GLY A 55 10.95 15.04 -6.34
C GLY A 55 10.27 13.71 -5.96
N TYR A 56 10.28 12.70 -6.82
CA TYR A 56 9.79 11.34 -6.53
C TYR A 56 10.27 10.32 -7.57
N ARG A 57 9.95 9.05 -7.38
CA ARG A 57 10.06 8.01 -8.42
C ARG A 57 8.80 7.17 -8.48
N VAL A 58 8.56 6.57 -9.62
CA VAL A 58 7.41 5.68 -9.85
C VAL A 58 7.90 4.25 -9.94
N ARG A 59 7.36 3.36 -9.10
CA ARG A 59 7.50 1.91 -9.26
C ARG A 59 6.23 1.38 -9.89
N GLU A 60 6.35 0.59 -10.94
CA GLU A 60 5.20 -0.01 -11.62
C GLU A 60 5.20 -1.53 -11.46
N LEU A 61 4.08 -2.07 -10.98
CA LEU A 61 3.83 -3.49 -10.80
C LEU A 61 2.73 -3.92 -11.76
N GLN A 62 3.07 -4.85 -12.64
CA GLN A 62 2.13 -5.40 -13.61
C GLN A 62 1.64 -6.80 -13.19
N THR A 63 0.32 -6.97 -13.15
CA THR A 63 -0.35 -8.27 -13.11
C THR A 63 -1.09 -8.52 -14.43
N ASP A 64 -1.70 -9.70 -14.61
CA ASP A 64 -2.46 -10.02 -15.82
C ASP A 64 -3.67 -9.10 -16.07
N SER A 65 -4.21 -8.47 -15.01
CA SER A 65 -5.47 -7.73 -15.09
C SER A 65 -5.39 -6.26 -14.69
N VAL A 66 -4.33 -5.86 -13.98
CA VAL A 66 -4.14 -4.49 -13.50
C VAL A 66 -2.65 -4.12 -13.46
N ALA A 67 -2.34 -2.90 -13.88
CA ALA A 67 -1.08 -2.21 -13.66
C ALA A 67 -1.25 -1.28 -12.45
N VAL A 68 -0.35 -1.35 -11.48
CA VAL A 68 -0.32 -0.50 -10.29
C VAL A 68 0.97 0.31 -10.32
N ARG A 69 0.87 1.61 -10.12
CA ARG A 69 1.99 2.55 -10.02
C ARG A 69 2.03 3.14 -8.62
N GLU A 70 3.19 3.04 -7.99
CA GLU A 70 3.48 3.58 -6.68
C GLU A 70 4.38 4.79 -6.82
N TYR A 71 3.98 5.90 -6.22
CA TYR A 71 4.70 7.14 -6.24
C TYR A 71 5.42 7.29 -4.91
N VAL A 72 6.75 7.23 -4.97
CA VAL A 72 7.60 7.13 -3.78
C VAL A 72 8.46 8.37 -3.65
N THR A 73 8.41 8.99 -2.47
CA THR A 73 9.24 10.15 -2.11
C THR A 73 10.72 9.77 -2.07
N PRO A 74 11.65 10.74 -2.11
CA PRO A 74 13.08 10.47 -1.91
C PRO A 74 13.42 9.84 -0.56
N ALA A 75 12.53 9.98 0.43
CA ALA A 75 12.63 9.35 1.75
C ALA A 75 12.10 7.91 1.78
N GLY A 76 11.70 7.34 0.63
CA GLY A 76 11.19 5.97 0.54
C GLY A 76 9.71 5.80 0.90
N VAL A 77 8.99 6.88 1.22
CA VAL A 77 7.56 6.80 1.59
C VAL A 77 6.66 6.82 0.36
N ILE A 78 5.70 5.89 0.27
CA ILE A 78 4.68 5.88 -0.78
C ILE A 78 3.62 6.93 -0.47
N PHE A 79 3.55 8.00 -1.27
CA PHE A 79 2.59 9.10 -1.05
C PHE A 79 1.36 9.02 -1.95
N ALA A 80 1.44 8.25 -3.04
CA ALA A 80 0.32 8.00 -3.93
C ALA A 80 0.43 6.63 -4.62
N ILE A 81 -0.72 6.11 -5.03
CA ILE A 81 -0.88 4.89 -5.79
C ILE A 81 -1.86 5.18 -6.93
N ALA A 82 -1.55 4.75 -8.14
CA ALA A 82 -2.46 4.80 -9.27
C ALA A 82 -2.57 3.44 -9.94
N TRP A 83 -3.69 3.19 -10.63
CA TRP A 83 -3.88 1.92 -11.32
C TRP A 83 -4.70 2.08 -12.59
N ASN A 84 -4.48 1.17 -13.53
CA ASN A 84 -5.35 0.95 -14.67
C ASN A 84 -5.42 -0.53 -15.05
N GLY A 85 -6.57 -0.98 -15.54
CA GLY A 85 -6.73 -2.37 -15.93
C GLY A 85 -8.15 -2.80 -16.27
N LEU A 86 -8.34 -4.11 -16.33
CA LEU A 86 -9.62 -4.76 -16.54
C LEU A 86 -10.50 -4.72 -15.28
N ILE A 87 -9.87 -4.67 -14.11
CA ILE A 87 -10.51 -4.62 -12.77
C ILE A 87 -9.86 -3.54 -11.91
N HIS A 88 -10.57 -3.11 -10.85
CA HIS A 88 -9.94 -2.36 -9.76
C HIS A 88 -9.16 -3.34 -8.85
N PRO A 89 -7.98 -2.96 -8.35
CA PRO A 89 -7.27 -3.77 -7.36
C PRO A 89 -8.04 -3.76 -6.03
N ASP A 90 -7.72 -4.72 -5.15
CA ASP A 90 -8.16 -4.63 -3.75
C ASP A 90 -7.50 -3.42 -3.10
N LEU A 91 -8.31 -2.44 -2.69
CA LEU A 91 -7.81 -1.21 -2.08
C LEU A 91 -7.48 -1.38 -0.60
N THR A 92 -7.95 -2.45 0.05
CA THR A 92 -7.74 -2.69 1.48
C THR A 92 -6.25 -2.75 1.84
N PRO A 93 -5.42 -3.59 1.19
CA PRO A 93 -3.99 -3.60 1.46
C PRO A 93 -3.29 -2.35 0.91
N LEU A 94 -3.77 -1.76 -0.19
CA LEU A 94 -3.13 -0.59 -0.79
C LEU A 94 -3.29 0.68 0.06
N LEU A 95 -4.40 0.81 0.80
CA LEU A 95 -4.67 1.97 1.64
C LEU A 95 -4.13 1.83 3.07
N GLY A 96 -3.89 0.60 3.55
CA GLY A 96 -3.37 0.35 4.90
C GLY A 96 -4.13 1.11 5.99
N SER A 97 -3.41 1.96 6.73
CA SER A 97 -3.97 2.76 7.83
C SER A 97 -5.09 3.72 7.38
N TYR A 98 -5.14 4.11 6.10
CA TYR A 98 -6.19 4.95 5.52
C TYR A 98 -7.47 4.19 5.15
N ASN A 99 -7.45 2.85 5.18
CA ASN A 99 -8.60 2.06 4.73
C ASN A 99 -9.86 2.31 5.58
N ASP A 100 -9.73 2.42 6.90
CA ASP A 100 -10.89 2.55 7.79
C ASP A 100 -11.66 3.86 7.58
N GLU A 101 -10.95 4.98 7.42
CA GLU A 101 -11.58 6.26 7.10
C GLU A 101 -12.20 6.25 5.68
N TYR A 102 -11.53 5.63 4.71
CA TYR A 102 -12.05 5.47 3.36
C TYR A 102 -13.34 4.64 3.35
N GLN A 103 -13.36 3.49 4.03
CA GLN A 103 -14.55 2.62 4.10
C GLN A 103 -15.71 3.32 4.80
N THR A 104 -15.40 4.12 5.83
CA THR A 104 -16.41 4.93 6.53
C THR A 104 -17.02 5.96 5.58
N ALA A 105 -16.21 6.77 4.91
CA ALA A 105 -16.69 7.75 3.94
C ALA A 105 -17.44 7.10 2.76
N LEU A 106 -16.98 5.93 2.30
CA LEU A 106 -17.61 5.17 1.23
C LEU A 106 -19.03 4.71 1.60
N ARG A 107 -19.25 4.25 2.85
CA ARG A 107 -20.58 3.85 3.32
C ARG A 107 -21.57 5.02 3.38
N HIS A 108 -21.06 6.24 3.63
CA HIS A 108 -21.87 7.46 3.65
C HIS A 108 -22.06 8.08 2.27
N THR A 109 -21.40 7.57 1.23
CA THR A 109 -21.51 8.09 -0.13
C THR A 109 -22.66 7.40 -0.87
N PRO A 110 -23.70 8.12 -1.30
CA PRO A 110 -24.81 7.55 -2.05
C PRO A 110 -24.34 6.90 -3.36
N ARG A 111 -24.83 5.69 -3.66
CA ARG A 111 -24.62 5.06 -4.96
C ARG A 111 -25.65 5.60 -5.93
N GLU A 112 -25.22 6.48 -6.83
CA GLU A 112 -26.08 6.99 -7.90
C GLU A 112 -26.07 6.03 -9.11
N PRO A 113 -27.23 5.54 -9.57
CA PRO A 113 -27.31 4.75 -10.78
C PRO A 113 -26.71 5.48 -11.98
N GLY A 114 -25.84 4.82 -12.74
CA GLY A 114 -25.19 5.39 -13.93
C GLY A 114 -23.93 6.21 -13.67
N ARG A 115 -23.58 6.50 -12.40
CA ARG A 115 -22.34 7.21 -12.07
C ARG A 115 -21.14 6.28 -12.21
N ARG A 116 -20.34 6.52 -13.26
CA ARG A 116 -19.10 5.76 -13.57
C ARG A 116 -17.85 6.26 -12.85
N ARG A 117 -17.97 7.32 -12.04
CA ARG A 117 -16.87 7.93 -11.30
C ARG A 117 -17.14 7.94 -9.80
N LEU A 118 -16.25 7.32 -9.03
CA LEU A 118 -16.19 7.45 -7.58
C LEU A 118 -15.12 8.49 -7.22
N HIS A 119 -15.45 9.37 -6.29
CA HIS A 119 -14.49 10.26 -5.64
C HIS A 119 -14.85 10.31 -4.17
N ILE A 120 -13.92 9.85 -3.34
CA ILE A 120 -14.00 9.85 -1.89
C ILE A 120 -12.84 10.69 -1.39
N GLN A 121 -13.14 11.71 -0.60
CA GLN A 121 -12.16 12.54 0.07
C GLN A 121 -12.43 12.47 1.57
N THR A 122 -11.41 12.07 2.33
CA THR A 122 -11.39 12.11 3.80
C THR A 122 -10.46 13.23 4.26
N ASN A 123 -10.12 13.24 5.55
CA ASN A 123 -9.14 14.16 6.09
C ASN A 123 -7.71 13.82 5.66
N GLN A 124 -7.41 12.54 5.43
CA GLN A 124 -6.03 12.09 5.19
C GLN A 124 -5.81 11.44 3.83
N VAL A 125 -6.86 10.95 3.15
CA VAL A 125 -6.76 10.28 1.86
C VAL A 125 -7.81 10.76 0.86
N VAL A 126 -7.41 10.84 -0.39
CA VAL A 126 -8.31 10.99 -1.53
C VAL A 126 -8.25 9.73 -2.37
N VAL A 127 -9.40 9.14 -2.70
CA VAL A 127 -9.53 7.96 -3.53
C VAL A 127 -10.49 8.23 -4.68
N GLU A 128 -10.01 8.01 -5.90
CA GLU A 128 -10.77 8.23 -7.11
C GLU A 128 -10.77 6.97 -7.97
N LYS A 129 -11.93 6.63 -8.52
CA LYS A 129 -12.10 5.56 -9.53
C LYS A 129 -12.92 6.07 -10.68
N TRP A 130 -12.51 5.75 -11.89
CA TRP A 130 -13.23 6.09 -13.12
C TRP A 130 -12.89 5.09 -14.22
N GLY A 131 -13.37 5.39 -15.43
CA GLY A 131 -13.11 4.58 -16.62
C GLY A 131 -14.36 3.88 -17.13
N HIS A 132 -14.15 2.93 -18.04
CA HIS A 132 -15.20 2.15 -18.67
C HIS A 132 -14.87 0.67 -18.64
N MET A 133 -15.79 -0.17 -19.11
CA MET A 133 -15.59 -1.62 -19.18
C MET A 133 -14.28 -1.92 -19.93
N ARG A 134 -13.40 -2.74 -19.32
CA ARG A 134 -12.05 -3.11 -19.79
C ARG A 134 -10.98 -2.01 -19.79
N ASN A 135 -11.27 -0.83 -19.26
CA ASN A 135 -10.29 0.22 -19.02
C ASN A 135 -10.71 1.02 -17.77
N LEU A 136 -10.64 0.34 -16.63
CA LEU A 136 -10.87 0.93 -15.32
C LEU A 136 -9.59 1.61 -14.86
N GLN A 137 -9.75 2.75 -14.21
CA GLN A 137 -8.66 3.60 -13.74
C GLN A 137 -8.95 4.08 -12.33
N GLY A 138 -7.91 4.44 -11.60
CA GLY A 138 -8.09 5.07 -10.32
C GLY A 138 -6.78 5.50 -9.70
N ARG A 139 -6.90 6.25 -8.62
CA ARG A 139 -5.76 6.69 -7.81
C ARG A 139 -6.17 6.87 -6.36
N ALA A 140 -5.21 6.73 -5.47
CA ALA A 140 -5.27 7.06 -4.07
C ALA A 140 -4.04 7.87 -3.69
N TYR A 141 -4.20 8.94 -2.92
CA TYR A 141 -3.06 9.73 -2.45
C TYR A 141 -3.34 10.36 -1.10
N ALA A 142 -2.30 10.53 -0.30
CA ALA A 142 -2.35 11.22 0.96
C ALA A 142 -1.86 12.67 0.75
N PRO A 143 -2.74 13.69 0.81
CA PRO A 143 -2.35 15.07 0.50
C PRO A 143 -1.19 15.60 1.34
N ALA A 144 -1.09 15.17 2.60
CA ALA A 144 -0.03 15.56 3.52
C ALA A 144 1.36 14.98 3.16
N LEU A 145 1.41 13.95 2.31
CA LEU A 145 2.65 13.28 1.92
C LEU A 145 3.15 13.68 0.52
N ILE A 146 2.40 14.51 -0.20
CA ILE A 146 2.79 14.97 -1.53
C ILE A 146 4.07 15.82 -1.41
N PRO A 147 5.16 15.49 -2.14
CA PRO A 147 6.38 16.28 -2.10
C PRO A 147 6.15 17.72 -2.58
N PRO A 148 6.88 18.71 -2.02
CA PRO A 148 6.80 20.09 -2.49
C PRO A 148 7.07 20.19 -3.99
N GLY A 149 6.18 20.88 -4.72
CA GLY A 149 6.32 21.10 -6.15
C GLY A 149 5.75 20.00 -7.05
N VAL A 150 5.26 18.88 -6.49
CA VAL A 150 4.58 17.82 -7.24
C VAL A 150 3.08 18.13 -7.34
N SER A 151 2.55 18.11 -8.56
CA SER A 151 1.11 18.27 -8.80
C SER A 151 0.35 16.94 -8.66
N VAL A 152 -0.87 16.98 -8.12
CA VAL A 152 -1.78 15.82 -8.09
C VAL A 152 -2.08 15.28 -9.49
N ASP A 153 -1.99 16.12 -10.53
CA ASP A 153 -2.22 15.73 -11.93
C ASP A 153 -1.12 14.82 -12.50
N GLU A 154 0.01 14.70 -11.79
CA GLU A 154 1.09 13.77 -12.12
C GLU A 154 0.77 12.34 -11.67
N ILE A 155 -0.21 12.15 -10.77
CA ILE A 155 -0.64 10.86 -10.24
C ILE A 155 -1.68 10.23 -11.19
N LYS A 156 -1.22 9.32 -12.04
CA LYS A 156 -1.99 8.61 -13.09
C LYS A 156 -1.62 7.13 -13.20
#